data_AF-A0AAV2Z121-F1
#
_entry.id   AF-A0AAV2Z121-F1
#
_cell.length_a   1.000
_cell.length_b   1.000
_cell.length_c   1.000
_cell.angle_alpha   90.00
_cell.angle_beta   90.00
_cell.angle_gamma   90.00
#
_symmetry.space_group_name_H-M   'P 1'
#
loop_
_entity.id
_entity.type
_entity.pdbx_description
1 polymer ?
#
loop_
_entity_poly.entity_id
_entity_poly.type
_entity_poly.pdbx_seq_one_letter_code
_entity_poly.pdbx_strand_id
1 'polypeptide(L)'
;MTTATKKKTAAGTEASSPSTHVQAQPKRTIRTRFNSKDESSHLHLVPPSSADRSPLKSWRNLPSPTGDRYGRVSEGDHESDHMSTDSGGHRRKSRTINHITLGFIAYFAVAAGPFGVEDAVRAAGAYPVLLAVVLLPFTWGLPQALMTAELSTMIDENGGYILWVRRGLGEYAGWVNAFNCIASNVCDLPTYPVLFASYIEAFLASGYGYALSDVERWLVKLSAVVFVFISNAVGMRAVALASVAMSLFVLAPFVLEPMSIETFNLATWGSVAPQINWSLFLSTILWNYQGWDSLGCVAGEVQDGGRTYPIAILIAMLLITINYAFPVAAGIMVQPDFTTWKEGTLETIAMTVAPWLGAWVGAAAVVATLGEFNVVMACSSRALWATADYKMLPRFLSIEWQRYGTPIAAILFQTATTLILMSFSFEFLVIMDTFFNNVTLLLEFFAFLRLKYVEKDTERPFVVPGGNAGAWAITIPKILVLSGVLLAQDVTVWTFCGSFNIVVSLSYVVWRRFQTKQSSLLGDTVDKHPKYDAI
;
A
#
# COMPACT_ATOMS: atom_id res chain seq x y z
N MET A 1 -28.58 -29.64 -76.25
CA MET A 1 -28.05 -28.61 -75.33
C MET A 1 -26.56 -28.86 -75.19
N THR A 2 -25.75 -28.31 -76.10
CA THR A 2 -24.94 -27.07 -75.92
C THR A 2 -23.83 -27.25 -74.86
N THR A 3 -22.54 -27.07 -75.11
CA THR A 3 -21.69 -26.88 -76.30
C THR A 3 -20.23 -26.96 -75.80
N ALA A 4 -19.36 -27.66 -76.54
CA ALA A 4 -17.98 -27.32 -76.98
C ALA A 4 -17.02 -26.52 -76.02
N THR A 5 -15.68 -26.70 -75.95
CA THR A 5 -14.70 -26.98 -77.01
C THR A 5 -13.29 -27.28 -76.44
N LYS A 6 -12.64 -28.33 -76.96
CA LYS A 6 -11.20 -28.63 -77.22
C LYS A 6 -10.00 -27.78 -76.68
N LYS A 7 -8.97 -28.57 -76.27
CA LYS A 7 -7.56 -28.71 -76.76
C LYS A 7 -6.38 -28.03 -76.03
N LYS A 8 -5.40 -28.92 -75.66
CA LYS A 8 -3.91 -28.91 -75.90
C LYS A 8 -3.10 -27.73 -75.32
N THR A 9 -1.85 -27.78 -74.84
CA THR A 9 -0.65 -28.65 -74.96
C THR A 9 0.38 -28.06 -73.95
N ALA A 10 1.17 -28.84 -73.20
CA ALA A 10 2.60 -29.13 -73.42
C ALA A 10 3.55 -28.56 -72.33
N ALA A 11 4.41 -29.47 -71.85
CA ALA A 11 5.84 -29.33 -71.55
C ALA A 11 6.39 -28.25 -70.61
N GLY A 12 7.10 -28.73 -69.57
CA GLY A 12 8.52 -28.40 -69.40
C GLY A 12 8.89 -27.50 -68.22
N THR A 13 9.77 -28.02 -67.35
CA THR A 13 10.99 -27.39 -66.80
C THR A 13 10.85 -26.00 -66.18
N GLU A 14 11.18 -25.76 -64.90
CA GLU A 14 12.54 -25.63 -64.37
C GLU A 14 12.42 -25.23 -62.88
N ALA A 15 13.15 -25.90 -61.98
CA ALA A 15 14.36 -25.38 -61.34
C ALA A 15 14.13 -24.82 -59.92
N SER A 16 14.66 -25.59 -59.00
CA SER A 16 15.10 -25.26 -57.64
C SER A 16 15.79 -23.91 -57.49
N SER A 17 15.48 -23.18 -56.40
CA SER A 17 16.40 -22.23 -55.74
C SER A 17 15.89 -21.94 -54.30
N PRO A 18 16.73 -21.47 -53.35
CA PRO A 18 16.88 -22.09 -52.04
C PRO A 18 16.24 -21.33 -50.88
N SER A 19 15.92 -22.08 -49.82
CA SER A 19 15.49 -21.60 -48.51
C SER A 19 16.56 -20.72 -47.85
N THR A 20 16.24 -19.45 -47.65
CA THR A 20 16.99 -18.54 -46.77
C THR A 20 16.37 -18.57 -45.37
N HIS A 21 17.10 -19.14 -44.42
CA HIS A 21 16.81 -19.03 -42.99
C HIS A 21 16.96 -17.56 -42.56
N VAL A 22 15.83 -16.89 -42.29
CA VAL A 22 15.83 -15.62 -41.57
C VAL A 22 15.92 -15.93 -40.08
N GLN A 23 17.09 -15.67 -39.50
CA GLN A 23 17.29 -15.65 -38.05
C GLN A 23 16.38 -14.59 -37.43
N ALA A 24 15.42 -15.02 -36.62
CA ALA A 24 14.62 -14.13 -35.79
C ALA A 24 15.54 -13.44 -34.76
N GLN A 25 15.57 -12.10 -34.79
CA GLN A 25 16.23 -11.31 -33.75
C GLN A 25 15.58 -11.61 -32.37
N PRO A 26 16.39 -11.76 -31.30
CA PRO A 26 15.84 -12.02 -29.98
C PRO A 26 15.05 -10.80 -29.50
N LYS A 27 13.79 -11.03 -29.09
CA LYS A 27 12.97 -10.06 -28.35
C LYS A 27 13.80 -9.50 -27.19
N ARG A 28 13.96 -8.18 -27.14
CA ARG A 28 14.59 -7.46 -26.02
C ARG A 28 13.94 -7.92 -24.71
N THR A 29 14.67 -8.71 -23.93
CA THR A 29 14.23 -9.15 -22.59
C THR A 29 14.42 -7.98 -21.63
N ILE A 30 13.33 -7.40 -21.16
CA ILE A 30 13.36 -6.39 -20.09
C ILE A 30 13.85 -7.10 -18.82
N ARG A 31 15.02 -6.72 -18.32
CA ARG A 31 15.60 -7.25 -17.08
C ARG A 31 14.98 -6.54 -15.88
N THR A 32 14.16 -7.25 -15.10
CA THR A 32 13.59 -6.76 -13.83
C THR A 32 14.49 -7.06 -12.63
N ARG A 33 15.51 -7.92 -12.77
CA ARG A 33 16.37 -8.33 -11.66
C ARG A 33 17.54 -7.36 -11.46
N PHE A 34 17.53 -6.59 -10.37
CA PHE A 34 18.72 -5.88 -9.88
C PHE A 34 19.75 -6.90 -9.38
N ASN A 35 20.81 -7.12 -10.16
CA ASN A 35 21.94 -7.92 -9.71
C ASN A 35 22.87 -6.98 -8.94
N SER A 36 23.19 -7.28 -7.67
CA SER A 36 24.10 -6.47 -6.84
C SER A 36 25.57 -6.49 -7.32
N LYS A 37 25.82 -6.85 -8.58
CA LYS A 37 27.14 -6.97 -9.19
C LYS A 37 27.45 -5.87 -10.21
N ASP A 38 26.47 -5.03 -10.58
CA ASP A 38 26.66 -3.99 -11.62
C ASP A 38 27.10 -2.60 -11.06
N GLU A 39 27.57 -2.52 -9.81
CA GLU A 39 28.15 -1.29 -9.24
C GLU A 39 29.61 -1.02 -9.66
N SER A 40 29.96 -1.34 -10.91
CA SER A 40 31.17 -0.83 -11.55
C SER A 40 30.81 -0.04 -12.81
N SER A 41 30.12 1.08 -12.64
CA SER A 41 30.03 2.08 -13.72
C SER A 41 30.06 3.49 -13.15
N HIS A 42 31.18 4.14 -13.46
CA HIS A 42 31.60 5.50 -13.20
C HIS A 42 30.47 6.53 -13.08
N LEU A 43 30.49 7.29 -11.97
CA LEU A 43 29.83 8.59 -11.85
C LEU A 43 30.30 9.51 -12.99
N HIS A 44 29.44 9.75 -13.97
CA HIS A 44 29.58 10.93 -14.82
C HIS A 44 29.02 12.14 -14.06
N LEU A 45 29.91 12.83 -13.36
CA LEU A 45 29.70 14.23 -12.99
C LEU A 45 29.65 15.05 -14.28
N VAL A 46 28.50 15.64 -14.60
CA VAL A 46 28.39 16.64 -15.66
C VAL A 46 28.51 18.02 -15.00
N PRO A 47 29.53 18.85 -15.33
CA PRO A 47 29.61 20.23 -14.86
C PRO A 47 28.65 21.15 -15.64
N PRO A 48 28.37 22.37 -15.14
CA PRO A 48 27.32 23.23 -15.68
C PRO A 48 27.78 24.11 -16.87
N SER A 49 26.78 24.68 -17.57
CA SER A 49 26.83 25.71 -18.64
C SER A 49 27.11 25.18 -20.05
N SER A 50 26.59 25.72 -21.16
CA SER A 50 25.66 26.83 -21.46
C SER A 50 25.41 26.84 -22.98
N ALA A 51 24.27 27.40 -23.40
CA ALA A 51 23.99 27.95 -24.74
C ALA A 51 23.60 26.99 -25.89
N ASP A 52 22.28 26.94 -26.12
CA ASP A 52 21.62 27.50 -27.32
C ASP A 52 21.91 26.87 -28.71
N ARG A 53 20.88 26.22 -29.29
CA ARG A 53 20.19 26.67 -30.53
C ARG A 53 19.18 25.63 -31.04
N SER A 54 17.90 26.02 -30.97
CA SER A 54 16.80 25.61 -31.87
C SER A 54 16.86 26.47 -33.17
N PRO A 55 16.06 26.33 -34.28
CA PRO A 55 14.84 25.50 -34.51
C PRO A 55 14.64 24.88 -35.94
N LEU A 56 13.71 23.91 -36.00
CA LEU A 56 12.69 23.64 -37.05
C LEU A 56 12.99 22.97 -38.43
N LYS A 57 12.10 21.99 -38.71
CA LYS A 57 11.57 21.40 -39.98
C LYS A 57 12.39 20.27 -40.64
N SER A 58 11.82 19.15 -41.12
CA SER A 58 10.43 18.70 -41.27
C SER A 58 10.32 17.34 -42.00
N TRP A 59 9.16 16.70 -41.84
CA TRP A 59 8.51 15.62 -42.64
C TRP A 59 8.89 14.17 -42.29
N ARG A 60 7.98 13.37 -41.69
CA ARG A 60 6.71 12.78 -42.19
C ARG A 60 6.94 11.69 -43.25
N ASN A 61 6.44 10.49 -42.92
CA ASN A 61 6.09 9.29 -43.72
C ASN A 61 6.69 8.07 -42.97
N LEU A 62 6.00 7.04 -42.43
CA LEU A 62 4.73 6.33 -42.65
C LEU A 62 4.62 5.26 -41.51
N PRO A 63 3.64 4.34 -41.47
CA PRO A 63 2.22 4.49 -41.13
C PRO A 63 1.82 3.73 -39.84
N SER A 64 0.73 4.14 -39.21
CA SER A 64 -0.03 3.34 -38.24
C SER A 64 -0.83 2.23 -38.92
N PRO A 65 -1.09 1.10 -38.23
CA PRO A 65 -2.40 0.47 -38.39
C PRO A 65 -2.98 -0.04 -37.06
N THR A 66 -4.00 0.66 -36.56
CA THR A 66 -5.18 0.02 -35.95
C THR A 66 -6.12 -0.40 -37.06
N GLY A 67 -6.64 -1.64 -37.01
CA GLY A 67 -7.63 -2.14 -37.95
C GLY A 67 -8.08 -3.57 -37.64
N ASP A 68 -9.19 -3.65 -36.90
CA ASP A 68 -10.25 -4.67 -36.91
C ASP A 68 -9.97 -6.08 -37.47
N ARG A 69 -10.09 -7.08 -36.59
CA ARG A 69 -10.83 -8.32 -36.89
C ARG A 69 -11.63 -8.78 -35.67
N TYR A 70 -12.95 -8.56 -35.75
CA TYR A 70 -13.97 -9.30 -35.01
C TYR A 70 -14.27 -10.65 -35.69
N GLY A 71 -14.64 -11.65 -34.89
CA GLY A 71 -15.21 -12.94 -35.28
C GLY A 71 -14.33 -14.11 -34.80
N ARG A 72 -14.75 -15.01 -33.90
CA ARG A 72 -16.07 -15.63 -33.71
C ARG A 72 -16.13 -16.28 -32.32
N VAL A 73 -17.27 -16.17 -31.64
CA VAL A 73 -17.66 -17.02 -30.51
C VAL A 73 -18.00 -18.41 -31.06
N SER A 74 -17.48 -19.45 -30.41
CA SER A 74 -18.07 -20.80 -30.36
C SER A 74 -17.81 -21.38 -28.98
N GLU A 75 -18.89 -21.59 -28.23
CA GLU A 75 -18.96 -22.44 -27.05
C GLU A 75 -18.74 -23.92 -27.46
N GLY A 76 -18.19 -24.72 -26.53
CA GLY A 76 -18.29 -26.18 -26.55
C GLY A 76 -17.00 -26.95 -26.27
N ASP A 77 -16.80 -27.28 -25.00
CA ASP A 77 -16.36 -28.59 -24.47
C ASP A 77 -14.85 -28.97 -24.32
N HIS A 78 -14.53 -29.16 -23.03
CA HIS A 78 -13.69 -30.18 -22.37
C HIS A 78 -12.16 -30.26 -22.57
N GLU A 79 -11.48 -30.09 -21.43
CA GLU A 79 -10.30 -30.79 -20.91
C GLU A 79 -9.21 -31.27 -21.89
N SER A 80 -8.03 -30.67 -21.78
CA SER A 80 -6.78 -31.44 -21.63
C SER A 80 -5.65 -30.55 -21.11
N ASP A 81 -5.20 -30.89 -19.91
CA ASP A 81 -3.94 -30.45 -19.34
C ASP A 81 -2.78 -30.76 -20.31
N HIS A 82 -2.16 -29.71 -20.85
CA HIS A 82 -0.83 -29.82 -21.42
C HIS A 82 0.14 -28.95 -20.61
N MET A 83 0.78 -29.65 -19.66
CA MET A 83 1.99 -29.29 -18.97
C MET A 83 3.10 -28.96 -19.98
N SER A 84 3.35 -27.67 -20.21
CA SER A 84 4.62 -27.21 -20.78
C SER A 84 5.65 -27.08 -19.66
N THR A 85 6.52 -28.08 -19.58
CA THR A 85 7.71 -28.06 -18.71
C THR A 85 8.73 -27.08 -19.29
N ASP A 86 8.70 -25.83 -18.83
CA ASP A 86 9.81 -24.90 -19.00
C ASP A 86 10.84 -25.16 -17.90
N SER A 87 11.97 -25.76 -18.29
CA SER A 87 13.09 -26.12 -17.43
C SER A 87 13.88 -24.85 -17.04
N GLY A 88 13.41 -24.18 -15.99
CA GLY A 88 13.99 -22.97 -15.42
C GLY A 88 13.11 -22.44 -14.29
N GLY A 89 12.85 -23.26 -13.28
CA GLY A 89 11.79 -23.07 -12.29
C GLY A 89 11.88 -21.78 -11.48
N HIS A 90 11.24 -20.72 -11.97
CA HIS A 90 10.60 -19.71 -11.13
C HIS A 90 9.11 -19.81 -11.43
N ARG A 91 8.33 -20.33 -10.47
CA ARG A 91 6.86 -20.25 -10.52
C ARG A 91 6.49 -18.77 -10.71
N ARG A 92 6.02 -18.41 -11.90
CA ARG A 92 5.44 -17.08 -12.14
C ARG A 92 4.26 -16.95 -11.17
N LYS A 93 4.39 -16.11 -10.13
CA LYS A 93 3.32 -15.91 -9.14
C LYS A 93 2.06 -15.55 -9.92
N SER A 94 0.98 -16.32 -9.72
CA SER A 94 -0.28 -16.08 -10.40
C SER A 94 -0.85 -14.74 -9.94
N ARG A 95 -1.03 -13.80 -10.87
CA ARG A 95 -1.74 -12.54 -10.61
C ARG A 95 -3.21 -12.89 -10.44
N THR A 96 -3.75 -12.72 -9.24
CA THR A 96 -5.08 -13.19 -8.85
C THR A 96 -6.00 -12.09 -8.34
N ILE A 97 -5.45 -10.92 -7.97
CA ILE A 97 -6.21 -9.83 -7.38
C ILE A 97 -6.83 -8.97 -8.49
N ASN A 98 -8.16 -8.89 -8.52
CA ASN A 98 -8.95 -8.03 -9.42
C ASN A 98 -9.29 -6.68 -8.74
N HIS A 99 -9.91 -5.76 -9.49
CA HIS A 99 -10.27 -4.41 -9.03
C HIS A 99 -11.25 -4.36 -7.86
N ILE A 100 -12.22 -5.28 -7.78
CA ILE A 100 -13.14 -5.34 -6.65
C ILE A 100 -12.38 -5.74 -5.39
N THR A 101 -11.60 -6.82 -5.49
CA THR A 101 -10.80 -7.34 -4.36
C THR A 101 -9.78 -6.31 -3.91
N LEU A 102 -9.06 -5.66 -4.84
CA LEU A 102 -8.10 -4.61 -4.51
C LEU A 102 -8.79 -3.39 -3.89
N GLY A 103 -10.00 -3.03 -4.33
CA GLY A 103 -10.77 -1.93 -3.74
C GLY A 103 -11.13 -2.19 -2.29
N PHE A 104 -11.54 -3.42 -1.95
CA PHE A 104 -11.80 -3.80 -0.55
C PHE A 104 -10.52 -3.96 0.28
N ILE A 105 -9.44 -4.47 -0.31
CA ILE A 105 -8.11 -4.46 0.34
C ILE A 105 -7.70 -3.01 0.65
N ALA A 106 -7.88 -2.07 -0.29
CA ALA A 106 -7.59 -0.67 -0.09
C ALA A 106 -8.46 -0.03 0.98
N TYR A 107 -9.76 -0.33 1.00
CA TYR A 107 -10.67 0.12 2.06
C TYR A 107 -10.23 -0.37 3.45
N PHE A 108 -9.87 -1.65 3.56
CA PHE A 108 -9.39 -2.22 4.83
C PHE A 108 -7.96 -1.82 5.20
N ALA A 109 -7.11 -1.49 4.23
CA ALA A 109 -5.75 -1.04 4.49
C ALA A 109 -5.69 0.42 4.96
N VAL A 110 -6.79 1.17 4.80
CA VAL A 110 -6.83 2.62 5.02
C VAL A 110 -7.72 3.05 6.16
N ALA A 111 -8.85 2.37 6.36
CA ALA A 111 -9.85 2.81 7.33
C ALA A 111 -10.63 1.67 7.98
N ALA A 112 -11.10 0.72 7.18
CA ALA A 112 -12.05 -0.32 7.59
C ALA A 112 -13.37 0.14 8.23
N GLY A 113 -13.57 1.42 8.56
CA GLY A 113 -14.79 2.00 9.13
C GLY A 113 -14.57 3.43 9.62
N PRO A 114 -15.55 4.07 10.28
CA PRO A 114 -15.33 5.34 10.99
C PRO A 114 -14.59 5.19 12.33
N PHE A 115 -14.10 3.99 12.62
CA PHE A 115 -13.58 3.60 13.93
C PHE A 115 -12.18 4.16 14.12
N GLY A 116 -11.93 4.82 15.24
CA GLY A 116 -10.64 5.45 15.58
C GLY A 116 -10.67 6.96 15.36
N VAL A 117 -11.76 7.51 14.82
CA VAL A 117 -11.95 8.96 14.63
C VAL A 117 -12.38 9.69 15.90
N GLU A 118 -12.89 8.96 16.91
CA GLU A 118 -13.54 9.56 18.08
C GLU A 118 -12.59 10.47 18.87
N ASP A 119 -11.33 10.09 18.99
CA ASP A 119 -10.30 10.89 19.66
C ASP A 119 -9.97 12.19 18.90
N ALA A 120 -10.12 12.21 17.57
CA ALA A 120 -10.01 13.43 16.78
C ALA A 120 -11.17 14.40 17.08
N VAL A 121 -12.39 13.85 17.27
CA VAL A 121 -13.57 14.64 17.69
C VAL A 121 -13.34 15.24 19.06
N ARG A 122 -12.83 14.45 20.02
CA ARG A 122 -12.46 14.95 21.35
C ARG A 122 -11.40 16.05 21.29
N ALA A 123 -10.40 15.90 20.41
CA ALA A 123 -9.26 16.81 20.32
C ALA A 123 -9.58 18.17 19.70
N ALA A 124 -10.49 18.24 18.73
CA ALA A 124 -10.72 19.46 17.93
C ALA A 124 -12.18 19.95 17.91
N GLY A 125 -13.14 19.13 18.33
CA GLY A 125 -14.57 19.40 18.20
C GLY A 125 -15.13 18.98 16.84
N ALA A 126 -16.42 19.28 16.62
CA ALA A 126 -17.16 18.80 15.46
C ALA A 126 -16.68 19.38 14.13
N TYR A 127 -16.58 20.71 14.04
CA TYR A 127 -16.35 21.40 12.76
C TYR A 127 -15.02 21.00 12.11
N PRO A 128 -13.87 20.97 12.82
CA PRO A 128 -12.61 20.60 12.20
C PRO A 128 -12.59 19.15 11.71
N VAL A 129 -13.20 18.23 12.45
CA VAL A 129 -13.28 16.81 12.04
C VAL A 129 -14.17 16.65 10.82
N LEU A 130 -15.36 17.24 10.81
CA LEU A 130 -16.27 17.15 9.66
C LEU A 130 -15.65 17.74 8.39
N LEU A 131 -14.95 18.87 8.53
CA LEU A 131 -14.21 19.46 7.43
C LEU A 131 -13.08 18.54 6.95
N ALA A 132 -12.30 17.97 7.87
CA ALA A 132 -11.21 17.06 7.55
C ALA A 132 -11.73 15.79 6.85
N VAL A 133 -12.81 15.19 7.34
CA VAL A 133 -13.39 13.98 6.77
C VAL A 133 -13.85 14.15 5.30
N VAL A 134 -14.29 15.35 4.94
CA VAL A 134 -14.67 15.69 3.55
C VAL A 134 -13.45 16.04 2.70
N LEU A 135 -12.46 16.75 3.24
CA LEU A 135 -11.33 17.26 2.47
C LEU A 135 -10.17 16.27 2.33
N LEU A 136 -9.89 15.46 3.35
CA LEU A 136 -8.75 14.54 3.37
C LEU A 136 -8.82 13.43 2.31
N PRO A 137 -9.98 12.86 1.92
CA PRO A 137 -10.04 11.97 0.77
C PRO A 137 -9.38 12.56 -0.48
N PHE A 138 -9.56 13.86 -0.73
CA PHE A 138 -9.07 14.54 -1.93
C PHE A 138 -7.68 15.15 -1.76
N THR A 139 -7.35 15.63 -0.57
CA THR A 139 -6.10 16.37 -0.30
C THR A 139 -5.00 15.49 0.26
N TRP A 140 -5.36 14.36 0.90
CA TRP A 140 -4.43 13.43 1.53
C TRP A 140 -4.46 12.05 0.86
N GLY A 141 -5.64 11.43 0.78
CA GLY A 141 -5.80 10.08 0.27
C GLY A 141 -5.53 9.98 -1.23
N LEU A 142 -6.22 10.80 -2.04
CA LEU A 142 -6.13 10.74 -3.50
C LEU A 142 -4.70 10.98 -4.04
N PRO A 143 -3.93 11.98 -3.57
CA PRO A 143 -2.53 12.13 -3.97
C PRO A 143 -1.68 10.88 -3.72
N GLN A 144 -1.83 10.28 -2.54
CA GLN A 144 -1.08 9.08 -2.16
C GLN A 144 -1.51 7.88 -2.99
N ALA A 145 -2.82 7.69 -3.16
CA ALA A 145 -3.38 6.64 -3.99
C ALA A 145 -2.91 6.71 -5.46
N LEU A 146 -2.89 7.91 -6.04
CA LEU A 146 -2.43 8.15 -7.41
C LEU A 146 -0.93 7.90 -7.57
N MET A 147 -0.12 8.35 -6.61
CA MET A 147 1.32 8.06 -6.56
C MET A 147 1.55 6.55 -6.49
N THR A 148 0.86 5.87 -5.56
CA THR A 148 0.95 4.42 -5.39
C THR A 148 0.57 3.69 -6.67
N ALA A 149 -0.55 4.03 -7.30
CA ALA A 149 -0.98 3.38 -8.55
C ALA A 149 0.08 3.48 -9.66
N GLU A 150 0.71 4.65 -9.84
CA GLU A 150 1.74 4.81 -10.87
C GLU A 150 3.02 4.04 -10.50
N LEU A 151 3.48 4.13 -9.25
CA LEU A 151 4.70 3.44 -8.82
C LEU A 151 4.54 1.92 -8.76
N SER A 152 3.40 1.41 -8.30
CA SER A 152 3.07 0.00 -8.26
C SER A 152 2.88 -0.63 -9.64
N THR A 153 2.45 0.16 -10.63
CA THR A 153 2.34 -0.34 -12.01
C THR A 153 3.67 -0.25 -12.77
N MET A 154 4.54 0.71 -12.40
CA MET A 154 5.91 0.83 -12.91
C MET A 154 6.86 -0.23 -12.31
N ILE A 155 6.73 -0.52 -11.02
CA ILE A 155 7.56 -1.45 -10.25
C ILE A 155 6.63 -2.54 -9.71
N ASP A 156 6.38 -3.56 -10.52
CA ASP A 156 5.43 -4.64 -10.26
C ASP A 156 5.98 -5.77 -9.36
N GLU A 157 6.86 -5.38 -8.42
CA GLU A 157 7.47 -6.26 -7.44
C GLU A 157 6.86 -6.06 -6.05
N ASN A 158 6.80 -7.13 -5.26
CA ASN A 158 6.35 -7.05 -3.88
C ASN A 158 7.45 -6.39 -3.04
N GLY A 159 7.14 -5.21 -2.49
CA GLY A 159 8.07 -4.44 -1.65
C GLY A 159 7.70 -2.95 -1.55
N GLY A 160 6.80 -2.48 -2.44
CA GLY A 160 6.12 -1.20 -2.32
C GLY A 160 7.07 -0.03 -2.10
N TYR A 161 6.73 0.80 -1.11
CA TYR A 161 7.42 2.04 -0.75
C TYR A 161 8.92 1.91 -0.49
N ILE A 162 9.41 0.76 0.01
CA ILE A 162 10.86 0.55 0.20
C ILE A 162 11.59 0.54 -1.14
N LEU A 163 11.03 -0.13 -2.15
CA LEU A 163 11.61 -0.25 -3.48
C LEU A 163 11.60 1.09 -4.20
N TRP A 164 10.49 1.81 -4.09
CA TRP A 164 10.31 3.09 -4.76
C TRP A 164 11.34 4.10 -4.30
N VAL A 165 11.54 4.24 -2.99
CA VAL A 165 12.49 5.20 -2.44
C VAL A 165 13.93 4.80 -2.73
N ARG A 166 14.27 3.51 -2.60
CA ARG A 166 15.64 3.07 -2.92
C ARG A 166 15.99 3.28 -4.39
N ARG A 167 15.08 2.95 -5.32
CA ARG A 167 15.29 3.16 -6.76
C ARG A 167 15.29 4.65 -7.12
N GLY A 168 14.37 5.40 -6.51
CA GLY A 168 14.13 6.80 -6.79
C GLY A 168 15.16 7.74 -6.18
N LEU A 169 15.67 7.50 -4.96
CA LEU A 169 16.54 8.43 -4.22
C LEU A 169 17.90 7.82 -3.83
N GLY A 170 18.13 6.53 -4.11
CA GLY A 170 19.39 5.83 -3.83
C GLY A 170 19.42 5.13 -2.47
N GLU A 171 20.56 4.53 -2.14
CA GLU A 171 20.68 3.60 -1.02
C GLU A 171 20.47 4.25 0.36
N TYR A 172 21.02 5.44 0.60
CA TYR A 172 20.90 6.10 1.90
C TYR A 172 19.46 6.51 2.19
N ALA A 173 18.78 7.14 1.23
CA ALA A 173 17.38 7.50 1.37
C ALA A 173 16.51 6.24 1.51
N GLY A 174 16.81 5.17 0.76
CA GLY A 174 16.16 3.87 0.93
C GLY A 174 16.36 3.29 2.33
N TRP A 175 17.55 3.44 2.92
CA TRP A 175 17.85 3.04 4.31
C TRP A 175 17.03 3.82 5.31
N VAL A 176 17.06 5.15 5.26
CA VAL A 176 16.26 5.99 6.17
C VAL A 176 14.78 5.65 6.03
N ASN A 177 14.28 5.51 4.79
CA ASN A 177 12.90 5.13 4.52
C ASN A 177 12.56 3.78 5.17
N ALA A 178 13.30 2.73 4.86
CA ALA A 178 12.99 1.39 5.37
C ALA A 178 12.90 1.34 6.91
N PHE A 179 13.82 2.01 7.62
CA PHE A 179 13.77 2.05 9.09
C PHE A 179 12.63 2.91 9.63
N ASN A 180 12.26 4.02 8.98
CA ASN A 180 11.07 4.78 9.36
C ASN A 180 9.79 3.99 9.07
N CYS A 181 9.70 3.28 7.95
CA CYS A 181 8.58 2.38 7.66
C CYS A 181 8.45 1.29 8.74
N ILE A 182 9.56 0.68 9.17
CA ILE A 182 9.53 -0.33 10.22
C ILE A 182 9.09 0.28 11.54
N ALA A 183 9.62 1.45 11.91
CA ALA A 183 9.23 2.14 13.13
C ALA A 183 7.74 2.54 13.13
N SER A 184 7.25 3.06 12.01
CA SER A 184 5.83 3.34 11.76
C SER A 184 4.99 2.07 11.98
N ASN A 185 5.26 0.98 11.26
CA ASN A 185 4.53 -0.28 11.43
C ASN A 185 4.60 -0.86 12.86
N VAL A 186 5.72 -0.68 13.57
CA VAL A 186 5.89 -1.10 14.96
C VAL A 186 5.00 -0.29 15.91
N CYS A 187 4.73 0.98 15.60
CA CYS A 187 3.80 1.84 16.36
C CYS A 187 2.34 1.64 15.92
N ASP A 188 2.11 1.38 14.64
CA ASP A 188 0.79 1.23 14.03
C ASP A 188 0.11 -0.11 14.40
N LEU A 189 0.78 -1.25 14.20
CA LEU A 189 0.17 -2.57 14.45
C LEU A 189 -0.39 -2.79 15.87
N PRO A 190 0.20 -2.27 16.96
CA PRO A 190 -0.38 -2.33 18.29
C PRO A 190 -1.63 -1.47 18.50
N THR A 191 -1.92 -0.48 17.63
CA THR A 191 -3.15 0.33 17.73
C THR A 191 -4.39 -0.55 17.58
N TYR A 192 -4.36 -1.51 16.66
CA TYR A 192 -5.52 -2.35 16.35
C TYR A 192 -5.98 -3.26 17.50
N PRO A 193 -5.13 -4.06 18.18
CA PRO A 193 -5.59 -4.81 19.34
C PRO A 193 -6.06 -3.88 20.48
N VAL A 194 -5.49 -2.67 20.61
CA VAL A 194 -5.95 -1.67 21.58
C VAL A 194 -7.36 -1.18 21.25
N LEU A 195 -7.62 -0.80 20.00
CA LEU A 195 -8.95 -0.43 19.52
C LEU A 195 -9.95 -1.58 19.66
N PHE A 196 -9.55 -2.78 19.25
CA PHE A 196 -10.37 -4.00 19.35
C PHE A 196 -10.85 -4.25 20.78
N ALA A 197 -9.95 -4.16 21.76
CA ALA A 197 -10.31 -4.32 23.17
C ALA A 197 -11.22 -3.18 23.65
N SER A 198 -10.99 -1.95 23.21
CA SER A 198 -11.79 -0.77 23.58
C SER A 198 -13.22 -0.88 23.04
N TYR A 199 -13.40 -1.36 21.81
CA TYR A 199 -14.73 -1.61 21.23
C TYR A 199 -15.45 -2.78 21.88
N ILE A 200 -14.75 -3.86 22.24
CA ILE A 200 -15.36 -4.94 23.03
C ILE A 200 -15.78 -4.43 24.40
N GLU A 201 -14.96 -3.62 25.06
CA GLU A 201 -15.28 -3.04 26.36
C GLU A 201 -16.50 -2.11 26.28
N ALA A 202 -16.58 -1.26 25.24
CA ALA A 202 -17.75 -0.42 24.99
C ALA A 202 -19.02 -1.25 24.78
N PHE A 203 -18.94 -2.29 23.95
CA PHE A 203 -20.05 -3.22 23.69
C PHE A 203 -20.55 -3.94 24.93
N LEU A 204 -19.64 -4.41 25.79
CA LEU A 204 -19.99 -5.09 27.02
C LEU A 204 -20.54 -4.12 28.07
N ALA A 205 -20.00 -2.91 28.14
CA ALA A 205 -20.48 -1.89 29.06
C ALA A 205 -21.87 -1.38 28.67
N SER A 206 -22.09 -1.06 27.39
CA SER A 206 -23.35 -0.52 26.88
C SER A 206 -24.46 -1.57 26.85
N GLY A 207 -24.16 -2.80 26.41
CA GLY A 207 -25.13 -3.86 26.23
C GLY A 207 -25.42 -4.67 27.50
N TYR A 208 -24.43 -4.82 28.39
CA TYR A 208 -24.51 -5.74 29.53
C TYR A 208 -24.07 -5.13 30.87
N GLY A 209 -23.65 -3.85 30.90
CA GLY A 209 -23.15 -3.20 32.11
C GLY A 209 -21.87 -3.82 32.66
N TYR A 210 -21.09 -4.52 31.83
CA TYR A 210 -19.89 -5.23 32.24
C TYR A 210 -18.62 -4.45 31.87
N ALA A 211 -17.78 -4.18 32.87
CA ALA A 211 -16.47 -3.55 32.68
C ALA A 211 -15.37 -4.60 32.77
N LEU A 212 -14.47 -4.62 31.78
CA LEU A 212 -13.33 -5.54 31.76
C LEU A 212 -12.31 -5.17 32.84
N SER A 213 -11.82 -6.18 33.57
CA SER A 213 -10.61 -6.05 34.38
C SER A 213 -9.38 -5.90 33.49
N ASP A 214 -8.26 -5.43 34.06
CA ASP A 214 -7.01 -5.25 33.30
C ASP A 214 -6.49 -6.56 32.69
N VAL A 215 -6.69 -7.68 33.39
CA VAL A 215 -6.32 -9.01 32.90
C VAL A 215 -7.20 -9.41 31.72
N GLU A 216 -8.51 -9.22 31.82
CA GLU A 216 -9.44 -9.52 30.71
C GLU A 216 -9.16 -8.63 29.51
N ARG A 217 -8.92 -7.33 29.71
CA ARG A 217 -8.55 -6.41 28.64
C ARG A 217 -7.28 -6.88 27.93
N TRP A 218 -6.26 -7.30 28.68
CA TRP A 218 -5.03 -7.84 28.08
C TRP A 218 -5.26 -9.16 27.33
N LEU A 219 -6.10 -10.07 27.86
CA LEU A 219 -6.46 -11.32 27.18
C LEU A 219 -7.27 -11.08 25.90
N VAL A 220 -8.17 -10.10 25.90
CA VAL A 220 -8.92 -9.68 24.71
C VAL A 220 -7.96 -9.17 23.63
N LYS A 221 -7.01 -8.29 23.98
CA LYS A 221 -5.95 -7.85 23.06
C LYS A 221 -5.14 -9.04 22.51
N LEU A 222 -4.71 -9.94 23.38
CA LEU A 222 -3.95 -11.14 22.99
C LEU A 222 -4.74 -12.02 22.01
N SER A 223 -6.06 -12.16 22.20
CA SER A 223 -6.90 -12.95 21.31
C SER A 223 -6.89 -12.44 19.86
N ALA A 224 -6.95 -11.11 19.67
CA ALA A 224 -6.84 -10.49 18.36
C ALA A 224 -5.46 -10.74 17.73
N VAL A 225 -4.39 -10.58 18.51
CA VAL A 225 -3.01 -10.81 18.05
C VAL A 225 -2.81 -12.26 17.61
N VAL A 226 -3.27 -13.23 18.40
CA VAL A 226 -3.17 -14.66 18.07
C VAL A 226 -3.96 -15.00 16.81
N PHE A 227 -5.18 -14.47 16.69
CA PHE A 227 -6.01 -14.67 15.50
C PHE A 227 -5.31 -14.15 14.23
N VAL A 228 -4.81 -12.91 14.27
CA VAL A 228 -4.14 -12.28 13.13
C VAL A 228 -2.82 -12.96 12.79
N PHE A 229 -2.05 -13.40 13.80
CA PHE A 229 -0.84 -14.20 13.60
C PHE A 229 -1.14 -15.50 12.84
N ILE A 230 -2.14 -16.27 13.28
CA ILE A 230 -2.50 -17.55 12.65
C ILE A 230 -2.98 -17.31 11.21
N SER A 231 -3.87 -16.33 11.02
CA SER A 231 -4.40 -15.95 9.70
C SER A 231 -3.29 -15.62 8.71
N ASN A 232 -2.32 -14.79 9.13
CA ASN A 232 -1.20 -14.40 8.27
C ASN A 232 -0.15 -15.51 8.09
N ALA A 233 0.04 -16.39 9.08
CA ALA A 233 0.97 -17.52 8.96
C ALA A 233 0.49 -18.59 7.96
N VAL A 234 -0.82 -18.88 7.94
CA VAL A 234 -1.43 -19.92 7.07
C VAL A 234 -1.66 -19.45 5.63
N GLY A 235 -1.55 -18.13 5.38
CA GLY A 235 -1.66 -17.57 4.04
C GLY A 235 -3.09 -17.15 3.69
N MET A 236 -3.24 -15.85 3.44
CA MET A 236 -4.51 -15.11 3.46
C MET A 236 -5.40 -15.26 2.21
N ARG A 237 -5.37 -16.39 1.49
CA ARG A 237 -6.25 -16.55 0.31
C ARG A 237 -7.74 -16.51 0.66
N ALA A 238 -8.11 -16.98 1.86
CA ALA A 238 -9.48 -16.92 2.36
C ALA A 238 -9.90 -15.50 2.78
N VAL A 239 -8.95 -14.64 3.12
CA VAL A 239 -9.23 -13.31 3.67
C VAL A 239 -9.67 -12.34 2.59
N ALA A 240 -9.10 -12.41 1.39
CA ALA A 240 -9.54 -11.54 0.28
C ALA A 240 -11.04 -11.70 -0.06
N LEU A 241 -11.57 -12.94 0.00
CA LEU A 241 -12.99 -13.21 -0.19
C LEU A 241 -13.82 -12.80 1.05
N ALA A 242 -13.28 -13.03 2.26
CA ALA A 242 -13.89 -12.60 3.50
C ALA A 242 -13.97 -11.07 3.63
N SER A 243 -12.99 -10.32 3.07
CA SER A 243 -12.96 -8.86 3.10
C SER A 243 -14.17 -8.25 2.40
N VAL A 244 -14.67 -8.83 1.31
CA VAL A 244 -15.90 -8.32 0.66
C VAL A 244 -17.09 -8.42 1.62
N ALA A 245 -17.27 -9.58 2.25
CA ALA A 245 -18.37 -9.81 3.19
C ALA A 245 -18.22 -8.97 4.46
N MET A 246 -16.99 -8.86 4.99
CA MET A 246 -16.68 -8.03 6.15
C MET A 246 -16.91 -6.55 5.85
N SER A 247 -16.49 -6.05 4.67
CA SER A 247 -16.76 -4.66 4.28
C SER A 247 -18.25 -4.39 4.18
N LEU A 248 -19.03 -5.27 3.53
CA LEU A 248 -20.48 -5.10 3.45
C LEU A 248 -21.12 -5.11 4.85
N PHE A 249 -20.69 -6.02 5.72
CA PHE A 249 -21.16 -6.09 7.11
C PHE A 249 -20.85 -4.82 7.90
N VAL A 250 -19.65 -4.25 7.72
CA VAL A 250 -19.22 -3.03 8.41
C VAL A 250 -19.89 -1.78 7.84
N LEU A 251 -20.11 -1.72 6.53
CA LEU A 251 -20.73 -0.57 5.87
C LEU A 251 -22.23 -0.49 6.10
N ALA A 252 -22.91 -1.64 6.20
CA ALA A 252 -24.36 -1.72 6.30
C ALA A 252 -24.98 -0.88 7.44
N PRO A 253 -24.52 -0.92 8.71
CA PRO A 253 -25.17 -0.17 9.79
C PRO A 253 -25.15 1.34 9.53
N PHE A 254 -24.07 1.87 8.95
CA PHE A 254 -23.87 3.30 8.68
C PHE A 254 -24.68 3.81 7.48
N VAL A 255 -25.05 2.94 6.54
CA VAL A 255 -26.00 3.29 5.47
C VAL A 255 -27.44 3.33 6.00
N LEU A 256 -27.75 2.55 7.05
CA LEU A 256 -29.08 2.45 7.64
C LEU A 256 -29.32 3.47 8.77
N GLU A 257 -28.25 3.91 9.44
CA GLU A 257 -28.25 4.94 10.49
C GLU A 257 -29.00 6.23 10.13
N PRO A 258 -28.89 6.85 8.93
CA PRO A 258 -29.63 8.07 8.59
C PRO A 258 -31.14 7.93 8.72
N MET A 259 -31.67 6.73 8.49
CA MET A 259 -33.11 6.45 8.55
C MET A 259 -33.62 6.34 9.99
N SER A 260 -32.71 6.24 10.96
CA SER A 260 -33.02 6.07 12.38
C SER A 260 -32.96 7.39 13.17
N ILE A 261 -32.50 8.49 12.56
CA ILE A 261 -32.38 9.80 13.20
C ILE A 261 -33.68 10.59 12.99
N GLU A 262 -34.43 10.82 14.07
CA GLU A 262 -35.73 11.52 13.99
C GLU A 262 -35.59 13.03 13.76
N THR A 263 -34.48 13.66 14.20
CA THR A 263 -34.25 15.10 14.03
C THR A 263 -32.80 15.41 13.65
N PHE A 264 -32.63 16.11 12.52
CA PHE A 264 -31.31 16.60 12.08
C PHE A 264 -31.05 17.99 12.67
N ASN A 265 -30.17 18.09 13.67
CA ASN A 265 -29.73 19.37 14.23
C ASN A 265 -28.35 19.77 13.70
N LEU A 266 -28.34 20.41 12.52
CA LEU A 266 -27.11 20.88 11.86
C LEU A 266 -26.35 21.95 12.65
N ALA A 267 -26.98 22.61 13.63
CA ALA A 267 -26.31 23.64 14.44
C ALA A 267 -25.16 23.07 15.28
N THR A 268 -25.20 21.76 15.60
CA THR A 268 -24.17 21.05 16.38
C THR A 268 -22.84 20.92 15.63
N TRP A 269 -22.87 20.94 14.29
CA TRP A 269 -21.70 20.78 13.44
C TRP A 269 -20.72 21.95 13.48
N GLY A 270 -21.16 23.12 13.96
CA GLY A 270 -20.34 24.33 14.06
C GLY A 270 -19.44 24.39 15.29
N SER A 271 -19.49 23.41 16.19
CA SER A 271 -18.70 23.45 17.43
C SER A 271 -17.21 23.20 17.20
N VAL A 272 -16.37 23.94 17.92
CA VAL A 272 -14.91 23.83 17.91
C VAL A 272 -14.43 23.75 19.36
N ALA A 273 -13.43 22.91 19.63
CA ALA A 273 -12.83 22.83 20.95
C ALA A 273 -12.20 24.18 21.36
N PRO A 274 -12.35 24.64 22.62
CA PRO A 274 -11.75 25.89 23.10
C PRO A 274 -10.23 25.95 22.94
N GLN A 275 -9.57 24.79 23.06
CA GLN A 275 -8.15 24.58 22.79
C GLN A 275 -8.01 23.30 21.99
N ILE A 276 -7.55 23.41 20.75
CA ILE A 276 -7.35 22.25 19.87
C ILE A 276 -6.03 21.58 20.23
N ASN A 277 -6.09 20.29 20.58
CA ASN A 277 -4.88 19.47 20.64
C ASN A 277 -4.48 19.08 19.21
N TRP A 278 -3.64 19.91 18.58
CA TRP A 278 -3.22 19.72 17.19
C TRP A 278 -2.44 18.43 16.96
N SER A 279 -1.63 17.99 17.92
CA SER A 279 -0.85 16.75 17.79
C SER A 279 -1.79 15.55 17.76
N LEU A 280 -2.73 15.42 18.71
CA LEU A 280 -3.72 14.34 18.71
C LEU A 280 -4.65 14.43 17.50
N PHE A 281 -5.23 15.61 17.24
CA PHE A 281 -6.18 15.80 16.15
C PHE A 281 -5.57 15.42 14.79
N LEU A 282 -4.40 15.98 14.44
CA LEU A 282 -3.77 15.71 13.15
C LEU A 282 -3.28 14.26 13.06
N SER A 283 -2.72 13.71 14.14
CA SER A 283 -2.21 12.33 14.11
C SER A 283 -3.36 11.34 13.94
N THR A 284 -4.44 11.46 14.71
CA THR A 284 -5.61 10.58 14.60
C THR A 284 -6.31 10.73 13.26
N ILE A 285 -6.60 11.97 12.83
CA ILE A 285 -7.36 12.16 11.59
C ILE A 285 -6.55 11.77 10.35
N LEU A 286 -5.23 11.90 10.34
CA LEU A 286 -4.42 11.48 9.19
C LEU A 286 -4.17 9.98 9.17
N TRP A 287 -4.00 9.37 10.35
CA TRP A 287 -3.94 7.93 10.52
C TRP A 287 -5.17 7.23 9.95
N ASN A 288 -6.37 7.77 10.19
CA ASN A 288 -7.65 7.30 9.62
C ASN A 288 -7.73 7.31 8.07
N TYR A 289 -6.80 7.99 7.38
CA TYR A 289 -6.70 8.02 5.93
C TYR A 289 -5.30 7.60 5.42
N GLN A 290 -4.50 6.95 6.26
CA GLN A 290 -3.17 6.43 5.94
C GLN A 290 -3.25 5.07 5.22
N GLY A 291 -2.15 4.53 4.68
CA GLY A 291 -2.10 3.13 4.23
C GLY A 291 -2.30 2.87 2.73
N TRP A 292 -2.53 3.91 1.92
CA TRP A 292 -2.67 3.78 0.47
C TRP A 292 -1.43 3.18 -0.23
N ASP A 293 -0.24 3.43 0.30
CA ASP A 293 1.06 2.93 -0.12
C ASP A 293 1.26 1.43 0.17
N SER A 294 0.51 0.87 1.12
CA SER A 294 0.48 -0.57 1.40
C SER A 294 0.02 -1.40 0.19
N LEU A 295 -0.78 -0.82 -0.71
CA LEU A 295 -1.20 -1.49 -1.95
C LEU A 295 -0.01 -1.84 -2.84
N GLY A 296 1.11 -1.12 -2.73
CA GLY A 296 2.36 -1.46 -3.40
C GLY A 296 2.99 -2.77 -2.93
N CYS A 297 2.67 -3.24 -1.73
CA CYS A 297 3.24 -4.49 -1.19
C CYS A 297 2.67 -5.74 -1.87
N VAL A 298 1.50 -5.62 -2.53
CA VAL A 298 0.83 -6.70 -3.24
C VAL A 298 0.83 -6.49 -4.76
N ALA A 299 1.63 -5.55 -5.27
CA ALA A 299 1.63 -5.17 -6.69
C ALA A 299 1.89 -6.35 -7.64
N GLY A 300 2.77 -7.29 -7.26
CA GLY A 300 3.06 -8.47 -8.05
C GLY A 300 1.91 -9.48 -8.16
N GLU A 301 0.86 -9.33 -7.34
CA GLU A 301 -0.32 -10.20 -7.30
C GLU A 301 -1.54 -9.60 -8.03
N VAL A 302 -1.43 -8.34 -8.48
CA VAL A 302 -2.52 -7.58 -9.13
C VAL A 302 -2.61 -7.88 -10.63
N GLN A 303 -3.82 -8.19 -11.10
CA GLN A 303 -4.12 -8.38 -12.52
C GLN A 303 -4.33 -7.02 -13.19
N ASP A 304 -3.74 -6.81 -14.38
CA ASP A 304 -3.93 -5.58 -15.18
C ASP A 304 -3.87 -4.29 -14.34
N GLY A 305 -2.73 -4.07 -13.66
CA GLY A 305 -2.58 -2.98 -12.70
C GLY A 305 -3.00 -1.60 -13.28
N GLY A 306 -2.75 -1.36 -14.57
CA GLY A 306 -3.14 -0.11 -15.23
C GLY A 306 -4.64 0.23 -15.12
N ARG A 307 -5.52 -0.78 -15.14
CA ARG A 307 -6.97 -0.61 -14.93
C ARG A 307 -7.40 -0.89 -13.50
N THR A 308 -6.75 -1.86 -12.86
CA THR A 308 -7.17 -2.36 -11.56
C THR A 308 -6.93 -1.36 -10.43
N TYR A 309 -5.78 -0.69 -10.40
CA TYR A 309 -5.50 0.35 -9.39
C TYR A 309 -6.49 1.53 -9.43
N PRO A 310 -6.73 2.21 -10.56
CA PRO A 310 -7.62 3.37 -10.55
C PRO A 310 -9.06 3.02 -10.18
N ILE A 311 -9.57 1.86 -10.61
CA ILE A 311 -10.92 1.41 -10.23
C ILE A 311 -10.97 1.07 -8.73
N ALA A 312 -9.95 0.38 -8.21
CA ALA A 312 -9.86 0.05 -6.79
C ALA A 312 -9.81 1.31 -5.91
N ILE A 313 -9.02 2.32 -6.33
CA ILE A 313 -8.92 3.60 -5.63
C ILE A 313 -10.27 4.30 -5.60
N LEU A 314 -11.00 4.35 -6.73
CA LEU A 314 -12.32 4.96 -6.77
C LEU A 314 -13.30 4.27 -5.82
N ILE A 315 -13.35 2.93 -5.83
CA ILE A 315 -14.19 2.14 -4.92
C ILE A 315 -13.84 2.48 -3.46
N ALA A 316 -12.57 2.34 -3.08
CA ALA A 316 -12.13 2.58 -1.72
C ALA A 316 -12.38 4.02 -1.27
N MET A 317 -12.09 5.02 -2.10
CA MET A 317 -12.27 6.43 -1.76
C MET A 317 -13.73 6.78 -1.49
N LEU A 318 -14.65 6.27 -2.32
CA LEU A 318 -16.09 6.47 -2.11
C LEU A 318 -16.55 5.83 -0.81
N LEU A 319 -16.13 4.59 -0.55
CA LEU A 319 -16.46 3.87 0.69
C LEU A 319 -15.93 4.61 1.92
N ILE A 320 -14.67 5.00 1.93
CA ILE A 320 -14.03 5.73 3.04
C ILE A 320 -14.73 7.06 3.29
N THR A 321 -14.99 7.85 2.23
CA THR A 321 -15.61 9.18 2.37
C THR A 321 -17.00 9.07 2.98
N ILE A 322 -17.85 8.17 2.47
CA ILE A 322 -19.20 7.96 3.00
C ILE A 322 -19.14 7.45 4.43
N ASN A 323 -18.25 6.48 4.69
CA ASN A 323 -18.24 5.79 5.98
C ASN A 323 -17.62 6.62 7.11
N TYR A 324 -16.78 7.62 6.84
CA TYR A 324 -16.42 8.61 7.87
C TYR A 324 -17.42 9.76 7.94
N ALA A 325 -17.85 10.31 6.80
CA ALA A 325 -18.66 11.54 6.79
C ALA A 325 -20.00 11.33 7.46
N PHE A 326 -20.67 10.22 7.15
CA PHE A 326 -22.03 10.00 7.62
C PHE A 326 -22.10 9.71 9.13
N PRO A 327 -21.38 8.71 9.67
CA PRO A 327 -21.50 8.31 11.08
C PRO A 327 -20.96 9.36 12.04
N VAL A 328 -19.90 10.07 11.66
CA VAL A 328 -19.36 11.16 12.49
C VAL A 328 -20.34 12.33 12.53
N ALA A 329 -20.92 12.71 11.40
CA ALA A 329 -21.89 13.80 11.33
C ALA A 329 -23.19 13.48 12.08
N ALA A 330 -23.70 12.24 11.93
CA ALA A 330 -24.82 11.71 12.69
C ALA A 330 -24.51 11.65 14.19
N GLY A 331 -23.36 11.09 14.56
CA GLY A 331 -22.94 10.96 15.94
C GLY A 331 -22.84 12.30 16.66
N ILE A 332 -22.28 13.33 16.02
CA ILE A 332 -22.19 14.70 16.57
C ILE A 332 -23.58 15.31 16.82
N MET A 333 -24.58 14.99 15.99
CA MET A 333 -25.95 15.48 16.21
C MET A 333 -26.59 14.88 17.45
N VAL A 334 -26.31 13.61 17.73
CA VAL A 334 -26.87 12.90 18.90
C VAL A 334 -26.08 13.20 20.16
N GLN A 335 -24.74 13.27 20.06
CA GLN A 335 -23.83 13.60 21.16
C GLN A 335 -22.94 14.81 20.81
N PRO A 336 -23.46 16.05 21.00
CA PRO A 336 -22.72 17.27 20.66
C PRO A 336 -21.54 17.56 21.60
N ASP A 337 -21.55 16.99 22.81
CA ASP A 337 -20.47 17.14 23.78
C ASP A 337 -19.27 16.29 23.36
N PHE A 338 -18.41 16.88 22.53
CA PHE A 338 -17.18 16.28 22.02
C PHE A 338 -16.20 15.83 23.12
N THR A 339 -16.29 16.37 24.35
CA THR A 339 -15.37 16.01 25.44
C THR A 339 -15.55 14.57 25.93
N THR A 340 -16.72 14.00 25.69
CA THR A 340 -17.08 12.63 26.05
C THR A 340 -16.68 11.59 25.00
N TRP A 341 -16.22 12.04 23.82
CA TRP A 341 -15.87 11.15 22.73
C TRP A 341 -14.58 10.39 23.01
N LYS A 342 -14.64 9.08 22.81
CA LYS A 342 -13.55 8.13 22.94
C LYS A 342 -13.88 6.89 22.12
N GLU A 343 -12.98 5.92 22.09
CA GLU A 343 -13.21 4.65 21.43
C GLU A 343 -14.51 4.00 21.93
N GLY A 344 -15.41 3.69 20.99
CA GLY A 344 -16.71 3.07 21.27
C GLY A 344 -17.86 4.06 21.48
N THR A 345 -17.59 5.36 21.38
CA THR A 345 -18.65 6.38 21.43
C THR A 345 -19.65 6.22 20.29
N LEU A 346 -19.22 5.88 19.07
CA LEU A 346 -20.14 5.66 17.94
C LEU A 346 -21.14 4.53 18.22
N GLU A 347 -20.69 3.45 18.85
CA GLU A 347 -21.56 2.36 19.28
C GLU A 347 -22.51 2.81 20.40
N THR A 348 -21.99 3.52 21.40
CA THR A 348 -22.79 4.03 22.52
C THR A 348 -23.90 4.96 22.02
N ILE A 349 -23.58 5.84 21.06
CA ILE A 349 -24.55 6.70 20.38
C ILE A 349 -25.58 5.85 19.65
N ALA A 350 -25.15 4.87 18.85
CA ALA A 350 -26.05 4.00 18.12
C ALA A 350 -26.98 3.19 19.05
N MET A 351 -26.53 2.80 20.25
CA MET A 351 -27.38 2.17 21.27
C MET A 351 -28.49 3.10 21.77
N THR A 352 -28.22 4.42 21.88
CA THR A 352 -29.24 5.41 22.27
C THR A 352 -30.26 5.68 21.16
N VAL A 353 -29.86 5.55 19.90
CA VAL A 353 -30.75 5.68 18.73
C VAL A 353 -31.63 4.44 18.59
N ALA A 354 -31.02 3.25 18.53
CA ALA A 354 -31.73 1.97 18.51
C ALA A 354 -30.84 0.81 19.00
N PRO A 355 -31.28 -0.03 19.96
CA PRO A 355 -30.44 -1.11 20.50
C PRO A 355 -29.90 -2.10 19.47
N TRP A 356 -30.69 -2.43 18.43
CA TRP A 356 -30.23 -3.31 17.35
C TRP A 356 -29.13 -2.66 16.49
N LEU A 357 -29.19 -1.33 16.32
CA LEU A 357 -28.20 -0.57 15.57
C LEU A 357 -26.91 -0.47 16.36
N GLY A 358 -26.99 -0.13 17.65
CA GLY A 358 -25.83 -0.14 18.55
C GLY A 358 -25.14 -1.50 18.60
N ALA A 359 -25.92 -2.58 18.71
CA ALA A 359 -25.35 -3.93 18.71
C ALA A 359 -24.62 -4.26 17.39
N TRP A 360 -25.16 -3.82 16.25
CA TRP A 360 -24.53 -4.00 14.95
C TRP A 360 -23.29 -3.12 14.81
N VAL A 361 -23.34 -1.84 15.17
CA VAL A 361 -22.18 -0.93 15.12
C VAL A 361 -21.02 -1.46 15.97
N GLY A 362 -21.29 -1.99 17.16
CA GLY A 362 -20.25 -2.61 18.00
C GLY A 362 -19.65 -3.87 17.36
N ALA A 363 -20.49 -4.76 16.84
CA ALA A 363 -20.01 -5.93 16.10
C ALA A 363 -19.21 -5.55 14.84
N ALA A 364 -19.64 -4.50 14.13
CA ALA A 364 -18.96 -3.94 12.98
C ALA A 364 -17.60 -3.35 13.38
N ALA A 365 -17.49 -2.65 14.51
CA ALA A 365 -16.23 -2.12 15.03
C ALA A 365 -15.21 -3.23 15.25
N VAL A 366 -15.63 -4.30 15.93
CA VAL A 366 -14.80 -5.48 16.20
C VAL A 366 -14.31 -6.15 14.91
N VAL A 367 -15.21 -6.35 13.94
CA VAL A 367 -14.88 -6.96 12.64
C VAL A 367 -13.98 -6.04 11.81
N ALA A 368 -14.25 -4.73 11.80
CA ALA A 368 -13.48 -3.73 11.08
C ALA A 368 -12.03 -3.71 11.55
N THR A 369 -11.82 -3.54 12.86
CA THR A 369 -10.49 -3.48 13.46
C THR A 369 -9.70 -4.78 13.28
N LEU A 370 -10.35 -5.95 13.41
CA LEU A 370 -9.67 -7.22 13.10
C LEU A 370 -9.32 -7.35 11.62
N GLY A 371 -10.21 -6.93 10.73
CA GLY A 371 -9.98 -6.96 9.28
C GLY A 371 -8.81 -6.07 8.87
N GLU A 372 -8.77 -4.85 9.40
CA GLU A 372 -7.68 -3.89 9.18
C GLU A 372 -6.35 -4.41 9.70
N PHE A 373 -6.31 -4.84 10.97
CA PHE A 373 -5.11 -5.41 11.57
C PHE A 373 -4.53 -6.55 10.72
N ASN A 374 -5.42 -7.40 10.22
CA ASN A 374 -5.05 -8.56 9.42
C ASN A 374 -4.48 -8.18 8.05
N VAL A 375 -5.04 -7.16 7.38
CA VAL A 375 -4.53 -6.63 6.10
C VAL A 375 -3.19 -5.91 6.29
N VAL A 376 -3.09 -5.03 7.28
CA VAL A 376 -1.88 -4.25 7.55
C VAL A 376 -0.74 -5.16 8.00
N MET A 377 -1.02 -6.20 8.79
CA MET A 377 -0.06 -7.24 9.13
C MET A 377 0.48 -7.97 7.88
N ALA A 378 -0.40 -8.30 6.94
CA ALA A 378 0.00 -8.93 5.68
C ALA A 378 0.92 -8.02 4.84
N CYS A 379 0.59 -6.74 4.71
CA CYS A 379 1.36 -5.80 3.89
C CYS A 379 2.71 -5.50 4.53
N SER A 380 2.71 -5.15 5.82
CA SER A 380 3.90 -4.74 6.55
C SER A 380 4.90 -5.90 6.73
N SER A 381 4.45 -7.14 6.93
CA SER A 381 5.34 -8.31 7.00
C SER A 381 6.07 -8.57 5.68
N ARG A 382 5.43 -8.34 4.52
CA ARG A 382 6.07 -8.40 3.20
C ARG A 382 7.07 -7.26 3.00
N ALA A 383 6.75 -6.06 3.45
CA ALA A 383 7.68 -4.92 3.42
C ALA A 383 8.93 -5.20 4.28
N LEU A 384 8.75 -5.75 5.49
CA LEU A 384 9.85 -6.15 6.37
C LEU A 384 10.70 -7.27 5.76
N TRP A 385 10.05 -8.28 5.19
CA TRP A 385 10.70 -9.36 4.44
C TRP A 385 11.54 -8.81 3.29
N ALA A 386 10.98 -7.91 2.48
CA ALA A 386 11.68 -7.29 1.35
C ALA A 386 12.92 -6.53 1.86
N THR A 387 12.79 -5.73 2.91
CA THR A 387 13.92 -5.02 3.53
C THR A 387 15.06 -5.96 3.92
N ALA A 388 14.73 -7.14 4.46
CA ALA A 388 15.71 -8.17 4.77
C ALA A 388 16.33 -8.82 3.52
N ASP A 389 15.55 -9.08 2.47
CA ASP A 389 16.04 -9.60 1.18
C ASP A 389 17.03 -8.62 0.51
N TYR A 390 16.79 -7.31 0.64
CA TYR A 390 17.73 -6.26 0.22
C TYR A 390 18.96 -6.09 1.13
N LYS A 391 19.20 -7.02 2.06
CA LYS A 391 20.35 -7.08 2.99
C LYS A 391 20.45 -5.87 3.91
N MET A 392 19.34 -5.16 4.13
CA MET A 392 19.30 -4.01 5.04
C MET A 392 19.00 -4.45 6.48
N LEU A 393 18.39 -5.63 6.63
CA LEU A 393 18.15 -6.29 7.90
C LEU A 393 18.85 -7.66 7.95
N PRO A 394 18.95 -8.27 9.15
CA PRO A 394 19.43 -9.64 9.28
C PRO A 394 18.65 -10.62 8.41
N ARG A 395 19.37 -11.51 7.73
CA ARG A 395 18.82 -12.48 6.76
C ARG A 395 17.73 -13.39 7.31
N PHE A 396 17.68 -13.62 8.64
CA PHE A 396 16.63 -14.46 9.21
C PHE A 396 15.23 -13.87 9.06
N LEU A 397 15.09 -12.55 8.92
CA LEU A 397 13.80 -11.89 8.70
C LEU A 397 13.24 -12.11 7.29
N SER A 398 14.06 -12.58 6.34
CA SER A 398 13.62 -12.98 5.00
C SER A 398 13.19 -14.45 4.92
N ILE A 399 13.04 -15.15 6.06
CA ILE A 399 12.62 -16.56 6.07
C ILE A 399 11.11 -16.66 5.81
N GLU A 400 10.76 -17.47 4.81
CA GLU A 400 9.38 -17.82 4.48
C GLU A 400 9.00 -19.22 5.01
N TRP A 401 7.72 -19.42 5.30
CA TRP A 401 7.16 -20.71 5.66
C TRP A 401 7.07 -21.60 4.42
N GLN A 402 7.77 -22.74 4.41
CA GLN A 402 7.87 -23.62 3.23
C GLN A 402 6.52 -24.09 2.64
N ARG A 403 5.56 -24.44 3.52
CA ARG A 403 4.20 -24.87 3.16
C ARG A 403 3.34 -23.78 2.52
N TYR A 404 3.39 -22.54 3.00
CA TYR A 404 2.43 -21.47 2.65
C TYR A 404 3.06 -20.29 1.89
N GLY A 405 4.39 -20.17 1.87
CA GLY A 405 5.10 -19.05 1.25
C GLY A 405 4.91 -17.71 1.97
N THR A 406 4.56 -17.75 3.26
CA THR A 406 4.32 -16.56 4.10
C THR A 406 5.60 -16.15 4.82
N PRO A 407 5.89 -14.85 5.01
CA PRO A 407 7.12 -14.37 5.64
C PRO A 407 7.09 -14.55 7.17
N ILE A 408 7.16 -15.80 7.64
CA ILE A 408 6.89 -16.16 9.03
C ILE A 408 7.80 -15.46 10.05
N ALA A 409 9.08 -15.25 9.71
CA ALA A 409 10.00 -14.55 10.61
C ALA A 409 9.63 -13.07 10.77
N ALA A 410 9.19 -12.42 9.69
CA ALA A 410 8.70 -11.05 9.73
C ALA A 410 7.39 -10.94 10.53
N ILE A 411 6.45 -11.88 10.32
CA ILE A 411 5.19 -11.95 11.07
C ILE A 411 5.48 -12.13 12.57
N LEU A 412 6.38 -13.03 12.95
CA LEU A 412 6.80 -13.24 14.34
C LEU A 412 7.42 -11.99 14.95
N PHE A 413 8.32 -11.31 14.23
CA PHE A 413 8.94 -10.08 14.69
C PHE A 413 7.88 -9.02 15.00
N GLN A 414 6.97 -8.78 14.07
CA GLN A 414 5.94 -7.77 14.25
C GLN A 414 4.93 -8.16 15.33
N THR A 415 4.55 -9.44 15.42
CA THR A 415 3.70 -9.96 16.51
C THR A 415 4.36 -9.72 17.87
N ALA A 416 5.66 -9.97 17.99
CA ALA A 416 6.40 -9.74 19.23
C ALA A 416 6.43 -8.25 19.60
N THR A 417 6.68 -7.35 18.63
CA THR A 417 6.63 -5.91 18.90
C THR A 417 5.23 -5.44 19.26
N THR A 418 4.19 -5.98 18.62
CA THR A 418 2.79 -5.70 18.95
C THR A 418 2.45 -6.11 20.38
N LEU A 419 2.85 -7.30 20.82
CA LEU A 419 2.61 -7.77 22.19
C LEU A 419 3.25 -6.87 23.25
N ILE A 420 4.43 -6.30 22.95
CA ILE A 420 5.12 -5.37 23.86
C ILE A 420 4.40 -4.02 23.89
N LEU A 421 4.02 -3.49 22.72
CA LEU A 421 3.54 -2.12 22.58
C LEU A 421 2.03 -1.95 22.75
N MET A 422 1.23 -3.03 22.69
CA MET A 422 -0.24 -2.94 22.91
C MET A 422 -0.64 -2.58 24.35
N SER A 423 0.33 -2.42 25.26
CA SER A 423 0.12 -1.89 26.61
C SER A 423 0.11 -0.36 26.68
N PHE A 424 0.56 0.32 25.63
CA PHE A 424 0.48 1.78 25.52
C PHE A 424 -0.92 2.24 25.08
N SER A 425 -1.21 3.53 25.24
CA SER A 425 -2.47 4.12 24.77
C SER A 425 -2.50 4.23 23.24
N PHE A 426 -3.71 4.19 22.67
CA PHE A 426 -3.94 4.41 21.25
C PHE A 426 -3.36 5.76 20.79
N GLU A 427 -3.66 6.85 21.50
CA GLU A 427 -3.11 8.19 21.24
C GLU A 427 -1.59 8.20 21.14
N PHE A 428 -0.87 7.61 22.10
CA PHE A 428 0.59 7.59 22.07
C PHE A 428 1.13 6.85 20.84
N LEU A 429 0.55 5.70 20.53
CA LEU A 429 0.95 4.88 19.40
C LEU A 429 0.73 5.60 18.07
N VAL A 430 -0.43 6.24 17.89
CA VAL A 430 -0.79 6.97 16.65
C VAL A 430 0.08 8.22 16.46
N ILE A 431 0.40 8.97 17.52
CA ILE A 431 1.30 10.12 17.42
C ILE A 431 2.71 9.70 16.97
N MET A 432 3.24 8.60 17.55
CA MET A 432 4.55 8.08 17.16
C MET A 432 4.56 7.54 15.73
N ASP A 433 3.54 6.77 15.36
CA ASP A 433 3.37 6.24 14.00
C ASP A 433 3.33 7.38 12.97
N THR A 434 2.46 8.37 13.21
CA THR A 434 2.27 9.52 12.33
C THR A 434 3.60 10.19 12.02
N PHE A 435 4.48 10.41 13.01
CA PHE A 435 5.78 11.02 12.76
C PHE A 435 6.61 10.20 11.76
N PHE A 436 6.80 8.91 12.01
CA PHE A 436 7.62 8.04 11.17
C PHE A 436 7.01 7.83 9.78
N ASN A 437 5.69 7.74 9.70
CA ASN A 437 4.96 7.64 8.44
C ASN A 437 5.12 8.91 7.60
N ASN A 438 5.02 10.11 8.21
CA ASN A 438 5.22 11.37 7.48
C ASN A 438 6.62 11.47 6.84
N VAL A 439 7.67 11.03 7.54
CA VAL A 439 9.04 10.99 6.98
C VAL A 439 9.10 10.05 5.78
N THR A 440 8.49 8.88 5.90
CA THR A 440 8.39 7.87 4.84
C THR A 440 7.68 8.44 3.60
N LEU A 441 6.48 9.01 3.78
CA LEU A 441 5.70 9.59 2.69
C LEU A 441 6.43 10.74 1.99
N LEU A 442 7.15 11.60 2.72
CA LEU A 442 7.97 12.64 2.09
C LEU A 442 9.00 12.03 1.13
N LEU A 443 9.70 10.98 1.56
CA LEU A 443 10.68 10.29 0.72
C LEU A 443 10.03 9.61 -0.48
N GLU A 444 8.85 9.00 -0.32
CA GLU A 444 8.10 8.40 -1.41
C GLU A 444 7.70 9.42 -2.48
N PHE A 445 7.15 10.57 -2.08
CA PHE A 445 6.76 11.62 -3.02
C PHE A 445 7.97 12.24 -3.73
N PHE A 446 9.10 12.40 -3.04
CA PHE A 446 10.35 12.81 -3.70
C PHE A 446 10.86 11.75 -4.68
N ALA A 447 10.78 10.46 -4.32
CA ALA A 447 11.15 9.36 -5.19
C ALA A 447 10.25 9.29 -6.44
N PHE A 448 8.94 9.47 -6.26
CA PHE A 448 7.95 9.53 -7.33
C PHE A 448 8.30 10.60 -8.36
N LEU A 449 8.51 11.84 -7.89
CA LEU A 449 8.89 12.94 -8.76
C LEU A 449 10.23 12.65 -9.45
N ARG A 450 11.26 12.22 -8.71
CA ARG A 450 12.58 11.93 -9.31
C ARG A 450 12.48 10.84 -10.39
N LEU A 451 11.75 9.76 -10.14
CA LEU A 451 11.59 8.67 -11.11
C LEU A 451 10.90 9.12 -12.40
N LYS A 452 9.93 10.06 -12.33
CA LYS A 452 9.33 10.63 -13.54
C LYS A 452 10.33 11.37 -14.44
N TYR A 453 11.39 11.95 -13.87
CA TYR A 453 12.39 12.69 -14.64
C TYR A 453 13.63 11.87 -15.00
N VAL A 454 14.03 10.93 -14.15
CA VAL A 454 15.22 10.09 -14.37
C VAL A 454 14.89 8.88 -15.24
N GLU A 455 13.71 8.28 -15.05
CA GLU A 455 13.25 7.09 -15.75
C GLU A 455 11.99 7.40 -16.58
N LYS A 456 12.15 8.27 -17.58
CA LYS A 456 11.06 8.76 -18.44
C LYS A 456 10.51 7.68 -19.37
N ASP A 457 11.38 6.82 -19.86
CA ASP A 457 11.04 5.81 -20.88
C ASP A 457 10.60 4.46 -20.27
N THR A 458 10.61 4.34 -18.94
CA THR A 458 10.10 3.15 -18.25
C THR A 458 8.58 3.07 -18.43
N GLU A 459 8.08 1.89 -18.81
CA GLU A 459 6.65 1.65 -19.01
C GLU A 459 5.87 1.93 -17.72
N ARG A 460 4.79 2.72 -17.86
CA ARG A 460 3.89 3.09 -16.76
C ARG A 460 2.45 2.78 -17.18
N PRO A 461 1.96 1.55 -16.92
CA PRO A 461 0.60 1.14 -17.30
C PRO A 461 -0.50 2.07 -16.77
N PHE A 462 -0.28 2.65 -15.58
CA PHE A 462 -1.04 3.78 -15.09
C PHE A 462 -0.12 5.00 -14.99
N VAL A 463 -0.62 6.17 -15.41
CA VAL A 463 0.07 7.45 -15.26
C VAL A 463 -0.89 8.42 -14.58
N VAL A 464 -0.40 9.14 -13.58
CA VAL A 464 -1.15 10.20 -12.91
C VAL A 464 -1.72 11.17 -13.96
N PRO A 465 -3.04 11.46 -13.92
CA PRO A 465 -3.68 12.35 -14.88
C PRO A 465 -2.95 13.71 -14.97
N GLY A 466 -2.73 14.21 -16.19
CA GLY A 466 -1.94 15.42 -16.41
C GLY A 466 -0.42 15.22 -16.44
N GLY A 467 0.06 13.98 -16.38
CA GLY A 467 1.48 13.64 -16.55
C GLY A 467 2.35 14.29 -15.47
N ASN A 468 3.41 15.00 -15.88
CA ASN A 468 4.31 15.66 -14.92
C ASN A 468 3.64 16.84 -14.21
N ALA A 469 2.74 17.58 -14.87
CA ALA A 469 2.01 18.67 -14.22
C ALA A 469 1.07 18.13 -13.14
N GLY A 470 0.35 17.04 -13.43
CA GLY A 470 -0.46 16.32 -12.46
C GLY A 470 0.35 15.79 -11.28
N ALA A 471 1.53 15.24 -11.55
CA ALA A 471 2.45 14.77 -10.52
C ALA A 471 2.83 15.88 -9.53
N TRP A 472 3.19 17.07 -10.01
CA TRP A 472 3.48 18.22 -9.14
C TRP A 472 2.22 18.74 -8.43
N ALA A 473 1.08 18.77 -9.11
CA ALA A 473 -0.19 19.22 -8.54
C ALA A 473 -0.64 18.37 -7.34
N ILE A 474 -0.39 17.06 -7.35
CA ILE A 474 -0.67 16.19 -6.20
C ILE A 474 0.45 16.23 -5.14
N THR A 475 1.70 16.43 -5.55
CA THR A 475 2.86 16.33 -4.65
C THR A 475 3.06 17.59 -3.81
N ILE A 476 2.92 18.80 -4.38
CA ILE A 476 3.17 20.05 -3.64
C ILE A 476 2.21 20.19 -2.44
N PRO A 477 0.88 20.07 -2.60
CA PRO A 477 -0.03 20.18 -1.46
C PRO A 477 0.25 19.11 -0.41
N LYS A 478 0.53 17.86 -0.83
CA LYS A 478 0.83 16.77 0.09
C LYS A 478 2.10 17.07 0.90
N ILE A 479 3.19 17.52 0.27
CA ILE A 479 4.43 17.89 0.99
C ILE A 479 4.18 19.02 1.99
N LEU A 480 3.38 20.02 1.64
CA LEU A 480 3.03 21.11 2.56
C LEU A 480 2.27 20.59 3.78
N VAL A 481 1.30 19.70 3.59
CA VAL A 481 0.56 19.07 4.70
C VAL A 481 1.48 18.21 5.55
N LEU A 482 2.26 17.31 4.93
CA LEU A 482 3.24 16.45 5.64
C LEU A 482 4.22 17.29 6.49
N SER A 483 4.73 18.38 5.92
CA SER A 483 5.63 19.30 6.62
C SER A 483 4.93 20.03 7.77
N GLY A 484 3.69 20.50 7.55
CA GLY A 484 2.89 21.15 8.59
C GLY A 484 2.59 20.23 9.77
N VAL A 485 2.28 18.95 9.49
CA VAL A 485 2.04 17.93 10.52
C VAL A 485 3.29 17.68 11.34
N LEU A 486 4.46 17.52 10.71
CA LEU A 486 5.72 17.37 11.41
C LEU A 486 6.04 18.60 12.28
N LEU A 487 5.80 19.81 11.78
CA LEU A 487 6.01 21.05 12.55
C LEU A 487 5.05 21.18 13.75
N ALA A 488 3.85 20.59 13.66
CA ALA A 488 2.85 20.60 14.72
C ALA A 488 3.12 19.57 15.83
N GLN A 489 4.09 18.66 15.65
CA GLN A 489 4.44 17.66 16.66
C GLN A 489 5.15 18.26 17.87
N ASP A 490 4.90 17.70 19.05
CA ASP A 490 5.50 18.14 20.29
C ASP A 490 7.03 17.92 20.32
N VAL A 491 7.71 18.74 21.13
CA VAL A 491 9.17 18.68 21.31
C VAL A 491 9.63 17.28 21.77
N THR A 492 8.85 16.61 22.60
CA THR A 492 9.16 15.25 23.07
C THR A 492 9.15 14.24 21.93
N VAL A 493 8.16 14.32 21.03
CA VAL A 493 8.04 13.48 19.83
C VAL A 493 9.24 13.71 18.91
N TRP A 494 9.55 14.98 18.64
CA TRP A 494 10.73 15.35 17.86
C TRP A 494 12.03 14.86 18.46
N THR A 495 12.19 14.95 19.78
CA THR A 495 13.41 14.50 20.46
C THR A 495 13.57 13.00 20.32
N PHE A 496 12.50 12.22 20.55
CA PHE A 496 12.53 10.77 20.44
C PHE A 496 12.73 10.29 18.99
N CYS A 497 11.84 10.69 18.08
CA CYS A 497 11.86 10.24 16.69
C CYS A 497 13.02 10.84 15.88
N GLY A 498 13.45 12.06 16.22
CA GLY A 498 14.65 12.69 15.67
C GLY A 498 15.92 11.96 16.11
N SER A 499 16.03 11.60 17.40
CA SER A 499 17.16 10.80 17.89
C SER A 499 17.20 9.42 17.24
N PHE A 500 16.04 8.77 17.03
CA PHE A 500 15.94 7.54 16.26
C PHE A 500 16.55 7.71 14.86
N ASN A 501 16.18 8.76 14.13
CA ASN A 501 16.70 9.02 12.78
C ASN A 501 18.20 9.29 12.77
N ILE A 502 18.74 9.97 13.79
CA ILE A 502 20.20 10.14 13.94
C ILE A 502 20.89 8.77 14.09
N VAL A 503 20.35 7.88 14.94
CA VAL A 503 20.89 6.52 15.12
C VAL A 503 20.80 5.73 13.81
N VAL A 504 19.68 5.81 13.09
CA VAL A 504 19.51 5.16 11.78
C VAL A 504 20.57 5.64 10.79
N SER A 505 20.81 6.95 10.71
CA SER A 505 21.84 7.53 9.83
C SER A 505 23.25 7.10 10.23
N LEU A 506 23.56 7.05 11.53
CA LEU A 506 24.85 6.55 12.01
C LEU A 506 25.03 5.05 11.71
N SER A 507 23.97 4.26 11.88
CA SER A 507 24.00 2.82 11.59
C SER A 507 24.24 2.53 10.11
N TYR A 508 23.75 3.38 9.20
CA TYR A 508 24.06 3.27 7.77
C TYR A 508 25.56 3.39 7.48
N VAL A 509 26.26 4.34 8.12
CA VAL A 509 27.70 4.52 7.93
C VAL A 509 28.47 3.28 8.36
N VAL A 510 28.04 2.66 9.47
CA VAL A 510 28.62 1.40 9.98
C VAL A 510 28.32 0.24 9.02
N TRP A 511 27.06 0.06 8.65
CA TRP A 511 26.61 -1.01 7.75
C TRP A 511 27.33 -0.95 6.39
N ARG A 512 27.45 0.25 5.81
CA ARG A 512 28.14 0.46 4.53
C ARG A 512 29.61 0.05 4.60
N ARG A 513 30.30 0.34 5.71
CA ARG A 513 31.69 -0.10 5.93
C ARG A 513 31.83 -1.62 5.98
N PHE A 514 30.88 -2.32 6.59
CA PHE A 514 30.88 -3.79 6.62
C PHE A 514 30.64 -4.41 5.24
N GLN A 515 29.71 -3.86 4.45
CA GLN A 515 29.45 -4.30 3.08
C GLN A 515 30.69 -4.17 2.18
N THR A 516 31.38 -3.02 2.22
CA THR A 516 32.62 -2.79 1.44
C THR A 516 33.74 -3.77 1.82
N LYS A 517 33.85 -4.14 3.10
CA LYS A 517 34.85 -5.09 3.57
C LYS A 517 34.52 -6.53 3.13
N GLN A 518 33.24 -6.88 3.05
CA GLN A 518 32.82 -8.21 2.59
C GLN A 518 33.00 -8.38 1.08
N SER A 519 32.74 -7.33 0.29
CA SER A 519 33.01 -7.35 -1.16
C SER A 519 34.50 -7.41 -1.47
N SER A 520 35.37 -6.73 -0.71
CA SER A 520 36.82 -6.82 -0.88
C SER A 520 37.36 -8.22 -0.57
N LEU A 521 36.88 -8.86 0.52
CA LEU A 521 37.29 -10.22 0.89
C LEU A 521 36.85 -11.30 -0.13
N LEU A 522 35.70 -11.09 -0.78
CA LEU A 522 35.20 -11.99 -1.83
C LEU A 522 35.86 -11.72 -3.20
N GLY A 523 36.30 -10.49 -3.47
CA GLY A 523 37.09 -10.15 -4.66
C GLY A 523 38.46 -10.85 -4.65
N ASP A 524 39.15 -10.85 -3.51
CA ASP A 524 40.47 -11.46 -3.34
C ASP A 524 40.46 -13.01 -3.45
N THR A 525 39.29 -13.65 -3.39
CA THR A 525 39.15 -15.11 -3.52
C THR A 525 38.85 -15.56 -4.96
N VAL A 526 38.35 -14.69 -5.84
CA VAL A 526 38.05 -15.04 -7.24
C VAL A 526 39.31 -15.01 -8.12
N ASP A 527 40.34 -14.23 -7.75
CA ASP A 527 41.61 -14.16 -8.48
C ASP A 527 42.60 -15.31 -8.19
N LYS A 528 42.17 -16.36 -7.47
CA LYS A 528 43.02 -17.52 -7.13
C LYS A 528 42.64 -18.83 -7.82
N HIS A 529 42.03 -18.78 -9.01
CA HIS A 529 42.03 -19.95 -9.89
C HIS A 529 43.25 -19.90 -10.83
N PRO A 530 44.23 -20.82 -10.70
CA PRO A 530 45.32 -20.89 -11.67
C PRO A 530 44.73 -21.24 -13.03
N LYS A 531 45.08 -20.42 -14.03
CA LYS A 531 44.86 -20.73 -15.45
C LYS A 531 45.48 -22.11 -15.71
N TYR A 532 44.64 -23.09 -16.04
CA TYR A 532 45.13 -24.29 -16.69
C TYR A 532 45.44 -23.93 -18.14
N ASP A 533 46.73 -23.76 -18.42
CA ASP A 533 47.26 -23.67 -19.77
C ASP A 533 47.15 -25.04 -20.47
N ALA A 534 46.66 -24.97 -21.72
CA ALA A 534 46.82 -25.86 -22.86
C ALA A 534 47.34 -27.31 -22.64
N ILE A 535 46.52 -28.29 -23.10
CA ILE A 535 46.94 -29.36 -24.02
C ILE A 535 45.87 -29.52 -25.09
#